data_AF-X1FN87-F1
#
_entry.id   AF-X1FN87-F1
#
_cell.length_a   1.000
_cell.length_b   1.000
_cell.length_c   1.000
_cell.angle_alpha   90.00
_cell.angle_beta   90.00
_cell.angle_gamma   90.00
#
_symmetry.space_group_name_H-M   'P 1'
#
loop_
_entity.id
_entity.type
_entity.pdbx_description
1 polymer ?
#
loop_
_entity_poly.entity_id
_entity_poly.type
_entity_poly.pdbx_seq_one_letter_code
_entity_poly.pdbx_strand_id
1 'polypeptide(L)'
;GLRLDDILCLKHDRRVYPDNTISLDAQKYQILPDRYRANYSRTRVEVREHLNGKMSVLYKGRKLRHKKITRITRKQRQEALKEEAL
;
A
#
# COMPACT_ATOMS: atom_id res chain seq x y z
N GLY A 1 -4.17 5.75 24.45
CA GLY A 1 -4.01 4.32 24.74
C GLY A 1 -3.22 3.65 23.64
N LEU A 2 -2.43 2.62 23.96
CA LEU A 2 -1.74 1.80 22.96
C LEU A 2 -2.75 0.92 22.23
N ARG A 3 -2.68 0.84 20.90
CA ARG A 3 -3.49 -0.10 20.13
C ARG A 3 -2.73 -1.42 20.02
N LEU A 4 -3.38 -2.52 20.39
CA LEU A 4 -2.80 -3.88 20.32
C LEU A 4 -2.28 -4.19 18.91
N ASP A 5 -3.03 -3.79 17.88
CA ASP A 5 -2.65 -3.91 16.47
C ASP A 5 -1.28 -3.28 16.12
N ASP A 6 -0.85 -2.23 16.84
CA ASP A 6 0.45 -1.59 16.61
C ASP A 6 1.61 -2.28 17.36
N ILE A 7 1.29 -3.15 18.32
CA ILE A 7 2.23 -3.91 19.15
C ILE A 7 2.39 -5.32 18.59
N LEU A 8 1.28 -6.02 18.35
CA LEU A 8 1.19 -7.39 17.89
C LEU A 8 1.11 -7.42 16.35
N CYS A 9 2.16 -6.90 15.70
CA CYS A 9 2.28 -6.89 14.23
C CYS A 9 3.70 -7.24 13.80
N LEU A 10 3.84 -7.81 12.61
CA LEU A 10 5.14 -7.98 11.98
C LEU A 10 5.59 -6.65 11.38
N LYS A 11 6.85 -6.26 11.63
CA LYS A 11 7.41 -4.98 11.19
C LYS A 11 8.52 -5.24 10.18
N HIS A 12 8.41 -4.60 9.03
CA HIS A 12 9.38 -4.72 7.94
C HIS A 12 9.91 -3.34 7.55
N ASP A 13 11.23 -3.14 7.57
CA ASP A 13 11.84 -1.99 6.91
C ASP A 13 11.84 -2.23 5.40
N ARG A 14 11.19 -1.32 4.65
CA ARG A 14 11.06 -1.41 3.20
C ARG A 14 11.47 -0.07 2.57
N ARG A 15 12.15 -0.16 1.43
CA ARG A 15 12.41 1.00 0.58
C ARG A 15 11.27 1.15 -0.43
N VAL A 16 10.67 2.33 -0.49
CA VAL A 16 9.63 2.67 -1.47
C VAL A 16 10.24 2.66 -2.87
N TYR A 17 9.58 2.00 -3.81
CA TYR A 17 10.00 1.92 -5.20
C TYR A 17 9.95 3.30 -5.90
N PRO A 18 10.64 3.47 -7.05
CA PRO A 18 10.63 4.74 -7.78
C PRO A 18 9.22 5.22 -8.19
N ASP A 19 8.32 4.29 -8.52
CA ASP A 19 6.90 4.52 -8.83
C ASP A 19 6.02 4.82 -7.60
N ASN A 20 6.65 5.07 -6.44
CA ASN A 20 6.00 5.38 -5.18
C ASN A 20 5.13 4.22 -4.64
N THR A 21 5.49 2.97 -4.98
CA THR A 21 4.85 1.75 -4.48
C THR A 21 5.68 1.02 -3.43
N ILE A 22 5.04 0.13 -2.68
CA ILE A 22 5.68 -0.86 -1.81
C ILE A 22 5.07 -2.24 -2.09
N SER A 23 5.81 -3.30 -1.79
CA SER A 23 5.33 -4.68 -1.88
C SER A 23 5.29 -5.36 -0.52
N LEU A 24 4.21 -6.11 -0.27
CA LEU A 24 4.03 -7.00 0.87
C LEU A 24 3.28 -8.25 0.36
N ASP A 25 3.78 -9.45 0.65
CA ASP A 25 3.19 -10.74 0.24
C ASP A 25 2.70 -10.81 -1.20
N ALA A 26 3.61 -10.53 -2.14
CA ALA A 26 3.34 -10.49 -3.59
C ALA A 26 2.28 -9.47 -4.03
N GLN A 27 1.74 -8.65 -3.12
CA GLN A 27 0.82 -7.57 -3.41
C GLN A 27 1.58 -6.25 -3.47
N LYS A 28 1.17 -5.36 -4.39
CA LYS A 28 1.72 -4.00 -4.49
C LYS A 28 0.72 -2.98 -3.98
N TYR A 29 1.23 -1.94 -3.36
CA TYR A 29 0.44 -0.85 -2.82
C TYR A 29 1.05 0.48 -3.24
N GLN A 30 0.22 1.35 -3.80
CA GLN A 30 0.56 2.74 -4.10
C GLN A 30 0.50 3.56 -2.82
N ILE A 31 1.59 4.22 -2.45
CA ILE A 31 1.55 5.22 -1.38
C ILE A 31 0.92 6.49 -1.96
N LEU A 32 -0.07 7.03 -1.26
CA LEU A 32 -0.77 8.24 -1.69
C LEU A 32 -0.06 9.49 -1.16
N PRO A 33 -0.10 10.62 -1.89
CA PRO A 33 0.38 11.90 -1.39
C PRO A 33 -0.41 12.33 -0.14
N ASP A 34 0.23 13.15 0.67
CA ASP A 34 -0.40 13.84 1.79
C ASP A 34 0.04 15.31 1.86
N ARG A 35 -0.41 16.03 2.89
CA ARG A 35 -0.10 17.45 3.08
C ARG A 35 1.39 17.76 3.32
N TYR A 36 2.21 16.76 3.62
CA TYR A 36 3.63 16.93 3.93
C TYR A 36 4.52 16.59 2.74
N ARG A 37 4.10 15.64 1.89
CA ARG A 37 4.91 15.22 0.73
C ARG A 37 4.04 14.71 -0.42
N ALA A 38 4.40 15.13 -1.63
CA ALA A 38 3.76 14.69 -2.86
C ALA A 38 4.11 13.24 -3.25
N ASN A 39 5.29 12.74 -2.86
CA ASN A 39 5.69 11.35 -3.10
C ASN A 39 6.58 10.82 -1.97
N TYR A 40 6.67 9.50 -1.85
CA TYR A 40 7.51 8.79 -0.90
C TYR A 40 8.60 7.94 -1.57
N SER A 41 8.80 8.09 -2.89
CA SER A 41 9.76 7.32 -3.68
C SER A 41 11.15 7.30 -3.05
N ARG A 42 11.78 6.12 -3.06
CA ARG A 42 13.13 5.83 -2.55
C ARG A 42 13.34 6.04 -1.05
N THR A 43 12.32 6.44 -0.29
CA THR A 43 12.42 6.56 1.18
C THR A 43 12.31 5.20 1.87
N ARG A 44 12.88 5.10 3.08
CA ARG A 44 12.63 3.96 3.97
C ARG A 44 11.36 4.19 4.77
N VAL A 45 10.53 3.16 4.85
CA VAL A 45 9.26 3.14 5.58
C VAL A 45 9.16 1.85 6.38
N GLU A 46 8.47 1.92 7.51
CA GLU A 46 8.08 0.73 8.26
C GLU A 46 6.75 0.23 7.72
N VAL A 47 6.72 -0.98 7.20
CA VAL A 47 5.50 -1.68 6.81
C VAL A 47 5.12 -2.62 7.94
N ARG A 48 3.91 -2.46 8.48
CA ARG A 48 3.32 -3.33 9.50
C ARG A 48 2.30 -4.26 8.87
N GLU A 49 2.48 -5.56 9.07
CA GLU A 49 1.49 -6.58 8.77
C GLU A 49 0.74 -6.94 10.06
N HIS A 50 -0.57 -6.73 10.06
CA HIS A 50 -1.45 -6.93 11.21
C HIS A 50 -1.98 -8.36 11.19
N LEU A 51 -2.29 -8.92 12.37
CA LEU A 51 -2.78 -10.31 12.48
C LEU A 51 -4.11 -10.57 11.76
N ASN A 52 -4.86 -9.52 11.43
CA ASN A 52 -6.08 -9.59 10.61
C ASN A 52 -5.80 -9.53 9.09
N GLY A 53 -4.54 -9.61 8.67
CA GLY A 53 -4.12 -9.53 7.27
C GLY A 53 -4.14 -8.13 6.67
N LYS A 54 -4.48 -7.09 7.44
CA LYS A 54 -4.35 -5.70 7.00
C LYS A 54 -2.91 -5.24 7.10
N MET A 55 -2.61 -4.14 6.43
CA MET A 55 -1.30 -3.52 6.52
C MET A 55 -1.35 -2.03 6.88
N SER A 56 -0.25 -1.52 7.42
CA SER A 56 -0.02 -0.09 7.62
C SER A 56 1.37 0.28 7.14
N VAL A 57 1.51 1.49 6.59
CA VAL A 57 2.81 2.05 6.20
C VAL A 57 3.10 3.24 7.08
N LEU A 58 4.28 3.31 7.68
CA LEU A 58 4.69 4.39 8.55
C LEU A 58 5.98 5.04 8.04
N TYR A 59 6.00 6.36 8.03
CA TYR A 59 7.18 7.16 7.74
C TYR A 59 7.43 8.14 8.88
N LYS A 60 8.58 7.99 9.57
CA LYS A 60 8.94 8.79 10.75
C LYS A 60 7.80 8.81 11.79
N GLY A 61 7.25 7.64 12.12
CA GLY A 61 6.15 7.50 13.07
C GLY A 61 4.76 7.90 12.57
N ARG A 62 4.63 8.47 11.36
CA ARG A 62 3.34 8.89 10.80
C ARG A 62 2.78 7.83 9.86
N LYS A 63 1.51 7.47 10.02
CA LYS A 63 0.83 6.52 9.14
C LYS A 63 0.52 7.15 7.79
N LEU A 64 0.98 6.53 6.71
CA LEU A 64 0.74 6.94 5.33
C LEU A 64 -0.50 6.25 4.77
N ARG A 65 -1.24 6.99 3.94
CA ARG A 65 -2.33 6.40 3.15
C ARG A 65 -1.75 5.60 1.99
N HIS A 66 -2.38 4.48 1.69
CA HIS A 66 -1.99 3.61 0.60
C HIS A 66 -3.21 2.96 -0.04
N LYS A 67 -3.08 2.56 -1.31
CA LYS A 67 -4.11 1.85 -2.06
C LYS A 67 -3.50 0.59 -2.66
N LYS A 68 -4.15 -0.56 -2.48
CA LYS A 68 -3.75 -1.82 -3.12
C LYS A 68 -3.89 -1.68 -4.64
N ILE A 69 -2.86 -2.06 -5.37
CA ILE A 69 -2.86 -2.08 -6.83
C ILE A 69 -3.43 -3.43 -7.26
N THR A 70 -4.65 -3.43 -7.77
CA THR A 70 -5.23 -4.58 -8.45
C THR A 70 -4.76 -4.56 -9.90
N ARG A 71 -4.02 -5.59 -10.33
CA ARG A 71 -3.76 -5.78 -11.76
C ARG A 71 -5.05 -6.32 -12.38
N ILE A 72 -5.76 -5.48 -13.11
CA ILE A 72 -6.85 -5.94 -13.96
C ILE A 72 -6.20 -6.70 -15.12
N THR A 73 -6.60 -7.95 -15.32
CA THR A 73 -6.12 -8.71 -16.48
C THR A 73 -6.67 -8.09 -17.77
N ARG A 74 -5.97 -8.28 -18.89
CA ARG A 74 -6.44 -7.80 -20.20
C ARG A 74 -7.86 -8.31 -20.52
N LYS A 75 -8.17 -9.54 -20.10
CA LYS A 75 -9.50 -10.17 -20.24
C LYS A 75 -10.57 -9.43 -19.43
N GLN A 76 -10.34 -9.19 -18.14
CA GLN A 76 -11.26 -8.44 -17.28
C GLN A 76 -11.50 -7.00 -17.80
N ARG A 77 -10.46 -6.36 -18.33
CA ARG A 77 -10.59 -5.03 -18.95
C ARG A 77 -11.46 -5.07 -20.22
N GLN A 78 -11.34 -6.11 -21.04
CA GLN A 78 -12.17 -6.29 -22.24
C GLN A 78 -13.63 -6.60 -21.90
N GLU A 79 -13.88 -7.38 -20.85
CA GLU A 79 -15.23 -7.70 -20.37
C GLU A 79 -15.94 -6.45 -19.84
N ALA A 80 -15.28 -5.65 -18.99
CA ALA A 80 -15.84 -4.40 -18.47
C ALA A 80 -16.18 -3.38 -19.59
N LEU A 81 -15.29 -3.24 -20.59
CA LEU A 81 -15.54 -2.36 -21.74
C LEU A 81 -16.70 -2.83 -22.62
N LYS A 82 -16.99 -4.14 -22.66
CA LYS A 82 -18.15 -4.68 -23.37
C LYS A 82 -19.44 -4.45 -22.60
N GLU A 83 -19.39 -4.55 -21.28
CA GLU A 83 -20.53 -4.37 -20.39
C GLU A 83 -20.97 -2.89 -20.30
N GLU A 84 -20.03 -1.94 -20.37
CA GLU A 84 -20.33 -0.50 -20.50
C GLU A 84 -20.87 -0.10 -21.89
N ALA A 85 -20.68 -0.95 -22.91
CA ALA A 85 -21.11 -0.69 -24.29
C ALA A 85 -22.49 -1.30 -24.61
N LEU A 86 -23.13 -1.96 -23.65
CA LEU A 86 -24.45 -2.58 -23.74
C LEU A 86 -25.50 -1.73 -23.00
#